data_AF-A0A843HKB0-F1
#
_entry.id   AF-A0A843HKB0-F1
#
_cell.length_a   1.000
_cell.length_b   1.000
_cell.length_c   1.000
_cell.angle_alpha   90.00
_cell.angle_beta   90.00
_cell.angle_gamma   90.00
#
_symmetry.space_group_name_H-M   'P 1'
#
loop_
_entity.id
_entity.type
_entity.pdbx_description
1 polymer ?
#
loop_
_entity_poly.entity_id
_entity_poly.type
_entity_poly.pdbx_seq_one_letter_code
_entity_poly.pdbx_strand_id
1 'polypeptide(L)' 'MEYRKILINSGLSVFEMSDLIDSWIFSERDRFLLKRILLDSISYEKVSEEIGLSVRQTKRAAIKGMKILLDHIET' A
#
# COMPACT_ATOMS: atom_id res chain seq x y z
N MET A 1 -0.43 7.77 -9.43
CA MET A 1 0.83 7.01 -9.65
C MET A 1 2.00 7.62 -8.86
N GLU A 2 1.84 8.83 -8.33
CA GLU A 2 2.87 9.59 -7.61
C GLU A 2 3.16 9.06 -6.19
N TYR A 3 2.13 8.72 -5.42
CA TYR A 3 2.26 8.25 -4.03
C TYR A 3 3.19 7.03 -3.85
N ARG A 4 3.04 6.00 -4.69
CA ARG A 4 3.89 4.80 -4.63
C ARG A 4 5.37 5.14 -4.78
N LYS A 5 5.70 6.06 -5.69
CA LYS A 5 7.09 6.46 -5.93
C LYS A 5 7.67 7.23 -4.74
N ILE A 6 6.87 8.11 -4.12
CA ILE A 6 7.28 8.85 -2.92
C ILE A 6 7.53 7.87 -1.77
N LEU A 7 6.58 6.94 -1.52
CA LEU A 7 6.71 5.94 -0.46
C LEU A 7 7.93 5.03 -0.64
N ILE A 8 8.20 4.57 -1.86
CA ILE A 8 9.39 3.75 -2.15
C ILE A 8 10.69 4.57 -1.95
N ASN A 9 10.67 5.86 -2.27
CA ASN A 9 11.83 6.73 -2.13
C ASN A 9 11.94 7.40 -0.74
N SER A 10 11.07 7.04 0.21
CA SER A 10 11.05 7.64 1.56
C SER A 10 12.27 7.27 2.41
N GLY A 11 13.10 6.33 1.96
CA GLY A 11 14.26 5.84 2.71
C GLY A 11 13.92 4.83 3.80
N LEU A 12 12.64 4.52 4.02
CA LEU A 12 12.20 3.49 4.95
C LEU A 12 12.65 2.10 4.50
N SER A 13 13.11 1.31 5.45
CA SER A 13 13.32 -0.12 5.26
C SER A 13 11.99 -0.86 5.06
N VAL A 14 12.07 -2.09 4.56
CA VAL A 14 10.91 -2.98 4.40
C VAL A 14 10.18 -3.20 5.74
N PHE A 15 10.94 -3.30 6.83
CA PHE A 15 10.38 -3.49 8.17
C PHE A 15 9.62 -2.24 8.64
N GLU A 16 10.23 -1.07 8.53
CA GLU A 16 9.59 0.20 8.91
C GLU A 16 8.33 0.47 8.07
N MET A 17 8.37 0.19 6.77
CA MET A 17 7.19 0.31 5.91
C MET A 17 6.09 -0.69 6.30
N SER A 18 6.45 -1.92 6.67
CA SER A 18 5.47 -2.92 7.16
C SER A 18 4.82 -2.46 8.45
N ASP A 19 5.60 -1.97 9.42
CA ASP A 19 5.11 -1.47 10.70
C ASP A 19 4.22 -0.24 10.52
N LEU A 20 4.58 0.67 9.61
CA LEU A 20 3.75 1.83 9.26
C LEU A 20 2.39 1.40 8.70
N ILE A 21 2.37 0.40 7.81
CA ILE A 21 1.14 -0.16 7.27
C ILE A 21 0.29 -0.77 8.39
N ASP A 22 0.90 -1.57 9.28
CA ASP A 22 0.18 -2.23 10.36
C ASP A 22 -0.39 -1.23 11.39
N SER A 23 0.32 -0.12 11.61
CA SER A 23 -0.07 0.91 12.57
C SER A 23 -1.23 1.78 12.08
N TRP A 24 -1.30 2.09 10.79
CA TRP A 24 -2.21 3.11 10.26
C TRP A 24 -3.32 2.60 9.33
N ILE A 25 -3.23 1.33 8.90
CA ILE A 25 -4.24 0.73 8.03
C ILE A 25 -5.00 -0.35 8.81
N PHE A 26 -6.20 0.00 9.29
CA PHE A 26 -6.97 -0.89 10.16
C PHE A 26 -7.69 -2.03 9.42
N SER A 27 -7.94 -1.89 8.12
CA SER A 27 -8.52 -2.95 7.29
C SER A 27 -7.47 -4.01 6.96
N GLU A 28 -7.68 -5.25 7.40
CA GLU A 28 -6.78 -6.36 7.14
C GLU A 28 -6.57 -6.62 5.64
N ARG A 29 -7.66 -6.59 4.86
CA ARG A 29 -7.59 -6.71 3.40
C ARG A 29 -6.73 -5.61 2.78
N ASP A 30 -6.89 -4.38 3.25
CA ASP A 30 -6.16 -3.24 2.68
C ASP A 30 -4.68 -3.27 3.12
N ARG A 31 -4.36 -3.74 4.34
CA ARG A 31 -2.97 -4.05 4.75
C ARG A 31 -2.34 -5.08 3.84
N PHE A 32 -3.01 -6.20 3.64
CA PHE A 32 -2.53 -7.26 2.74
C PHE A 32 -2.24 -6.71 1.35
N LEU A 33 -3.21 -5.99 0.77
CA LEU A 33 -3.08 -5.33 -0.53
C LEU A 33 -1.86 -4.39 -0.58
N LEU A 34 -1.67 -3.54 0.44
CA LEU A 34 -0.57 -2.57 0.45
C LEU A 34 0.78 -3.26 0.60
N LYS A 35 0.89 -4.28 1.46
CA LYS A 35 2.13 -5.06 1.61
C LYS A 35 2.51 -5.75 0.30
N ARG A 36 1.54 -6.35 -0.40
CA ARG A 36 1.77 -6.95 -1.73
C ARG A 36 2.31 -5.94 -2.74
N ILE A 37 1.77 -4.73 -2.76
CA ILE A 37 2.12 -3.72 -3.78
C ILE A 37 3.42 -2.99 -3.45
N LEU A 38 3.64 -2.65 -2.17
CA LEU A 38 4.73 -1.82 -1.71
C LEU A 38 5.97 -2.63 -1.32
N LEU A 39 5.80 -3.80 -0.69
CA LEU A 39 6.90 -4.63 -0.21
C LEU A 39 7.23 -5.72 -1.23
N ASP A 40 6.23 -6.46 -1.72
CA ASP A 40 6.44 -7.58 -2.64
C ASP A 40 6.48 -7.16 -4.12
N SER A 41 6.25 -5.87 -4.41
CA SER A 41 6.24 -5.30 -5.76
C SER A 41 5.24 -5.96 -6.74
N ILE A 42 4.16 -6.57 -6.23
CA ILE A 42 3.13 -7.21 -7.05
C ILE A 42 2.27 -6.16 -7.77
N SER A 43 1.83 -6.49 -9.00
CA SER A 43 0.97 -5.62 -9.79
C SER A 43 -0.44 -5.53 -9.20
N TYR A 44 -1.15 -4.43 -9.48
CA TYR A 44 -2.53 -4.25 -9.05
C TYR A 44 -3.45 -5.32 -9.63
N GLU A 45 -3.17 -5.75 -10.86
CA GLU A 45 -3.91 -6.78 -11.57
C GLU A 45 -3.85 -8.11 -10.82
N LYS A 46 -2.64 -8.55 -10.46
CA LYS A 46 -2.47 -9.81 -9.72
C LYS A 46 -3.02 -9.74 -8.29
N VAL A 47 -2.80 -8.64 -7.57
CA VAL A 47 -3.41 -8.46 -6.23
C VAL A 47 -4.93 -8.46 -6.31
N SER A 48 -5.52 -7.89 -7.38
CA SER A 48 -6.98 -7.87 -7.54
C SER A 48 -7.57 -9.27 -7.69
N GLU A 49 -6.87 -10.17 -8.36
CA GLU A 49 -7.22 -11.59 -8.46
C GLU A 49 -7.14 -12.27 -7.09
N GLU A 50 -6.08 -12.02 -6.31
CA GLU A 50 -5.88 -12.61 -4.97
C GLU A 50 -6.98 -12.22 -3.98
N ILE A 51 -7.49 -10.98 -4.04
CA ILE A 51 -8.47 -10.46 -3.07
C ILE A 51 -9.91 -10.44 -3.59
N GLY A 52 -10.14 -10.93 -4.82
CA GLY A 52 -11.46 -11.00 -5.43
C GLY A 52 -12.11 -9.64 -5.72
N LEU A 53 -11.32 -8.60 -6.00
CA LEU A 53 -11.82 -7.26 -6.34
C LEU A 53 -11.53 -6.94 -7.81
N SER A 54 -12.26 -5.97 -8.39
CA SER A 54 -11.84 -5.43 -9.68
C SER A 54 -10.51 -4.68 -9.55
N VAL A 55 -9.71 -4.64 -10.62
CA VAL A 55 -8.48 -3.84 -10.70
C VAL A 55 -8.74 -2.38 -10.31
N ARG A 56 -9.90 -1.82 -10.69
CA ARG A 56 -10.29 -0.45 -10.34
C ARG A 56 -10.50 -0.26 -8.85
N GLN A 57 -11.22 -1.18 -8.18
CA GLN A 57 -11.41 -1.13 -6.73
C GLN A 57 -10.08 -1.29 -6.00
N THR A 58 -9.24 -2.21 -6.45
CA THR A 58 -7.89 -2.45 -5.92
C THR A 58 -7.04 -1.18 -6.01
N LYS A 59 -7.00 -0.50 -7.17
CA LYS A 59 -6.29 0.78 -7.33
C LYS A 59 -6.84 1.87 -6.42
N ARG A 60 -8.16 1.97 -6.25
CA ARG A 60 -8.77 2.97 -5.32
C ARG A 60 -8.40 2.69 -3.87
N ALA A 61 -8.46 1.43 -3.43
CA ALA A 61 -8.06 1.03 -2.09
C ALA A 61 -6.58 1.32 -1.84
N ALA A 62 -5.71 0.96 -2.80
CA ALA A 62 -4.29 1.25 -2.73
C ALA A 62 -4.00 2.75 -2.61
N ILE A 63 -4.60 3.58 -3.46
CA ILE A 63 -4.40 5.04 -3.41
C ILE A 63 -4.86 5.61 -2.07
N LYS A 64 -6.01 5.16 -1.56
CA LYS A 64 -6.52 5.60 -0.25
C LYS A 64 -5.51 5.26 0.86
N GLY A 65 -5.02 4.02 0.88
CA GLY A 65 -4.04 3.58 1.86
C GLY A 65 -2.71 4.32 1.75
N MET A 66 -2.17 4.45 0.54
CA MET A 66 -0.91 5.16 0.29
C MET A 66 -0.98 6.63 0.71
N LYS A 67 -2.15 7.29 0.55
CA LYS A 67 -2.34 8.66 1.03
C LYS A 67 -2.23 8.75 2.55
N ILE A 68 -2.88 7.83 3.27
CA ILE A 68 -2.80 7.75 4.73
C ILE A 68 -1.33 7.56 5.16
N LEU A 69 -0.60 6.65 4.53
CA LEU A 69 0.81 6.42 4.87
C LEU A 69 1.68 7.65 4.61
N LEU A 70 1.46 8.35 3.49
CA LEU A 70 2.23 9.54 3.14
C LEU A 70 2.04 10.64 4.18
N ASP A 71 0.80 10.87 4.64
CA ASP A 71 0.49 11.85 5.68
C ASP A 71 1.32 11.61 6.97
N HIS A 72 1.79 10.38 7.22
CA HIS A 72 2.58 10.01 8.41
C HIS A 72 4.10 9.95 8.16
N ILE A 73 4.55 10.12 6.91
CA ILE A 73 5.98 10.20 6.55
C ILE A 73 6.41 11.66 6.39
N GLU A 74 5.50 12.54 5.95
CA GLU A 74 5.77 13.98 5.78
C GLU A 74 5.60 14.79 7.08
N THR A 75 5.33 14.13 8.21
CA THR A 75 5.18 14.74 9.55
C THR A 75 6.40 14.43 10.42
#